data_AF-A0AB34C3T7-F1
#
_entry.id   AF-A0AB34C3T7-F1
#
_cell.length_a   1.000
_cell.length_b   1.000
_cell.length_c   1.000
_cell.angle_alpha   90.00
_cell.angle_beta   90.00
_cell.angle_gamma   90.00
#
_symmetry.space_group_name_H-M   'P 1'
#
loop_
_entity.id
_entity.type
_entity.pdbx_description
1 polymer ?
#
loop_
_entity_poly.entity_id
_entity_poly.type
_entity_poly.pdbx_seq_one_letter_code
_entity_poly.pdbx_strand_id
1 'polypeptide(L)' 'GERLAQGVQLVAIEGDGVVIERGGERSRLDVSKLPESPALPVLTRQ' A
#
# COMPACT_ATOMS: atom_id res chain seq x y z
N GLY A 1 -6.51 -1.28 14.96
CA GLY A 1 -6.58 -0.42 13.77
C GLY A 1 -6.11 0.97 14.12
N GLU A 2 -5.14 1.48 13.38
CA GLU A 2 -4.62 2.85 13.55
C GLU A 2 -5.70 3.87 13.18
N ARG A 3 -5.84 4.96 13.94
CA ARG A 3 -6.81 6.01 13.63
C ARG A 3 -6.15 7.05 12.73
N LEU A 4 -6.63 7.15 11.50
CA LEU A 4 -6.06 8.06 10.49
C LEU A 4 -6.68 9.46 10.57
N ALA A 5 -7.98 9.55 10.86
CA ALA A 5 -8.73 10.80 10.97
C ALA A 5 -9.98 10.63 11.85
N GLN A 6 -10.77 11.69 12.03
CA GLN A 6 -12.06 11.56 12.72
C GLN A 6 -12.99 10.63 11.93
N GLY A 7 -13.43 9.54 12.56
CA GLY A 7 -14.32 8.56 11.94
C GLY A 7 -13.67 7.67 10.88
N VAL A 8 -12.33 7.64 10.77
CA VAL A 8 -11.60 6.77 9.84
C VAL A 8 -10.59 5.92 10.60
N GLN A 9 -10.66 4.60 10.42
CA GLN A 9 -9.76 3.63 11.01
C GLN A 9 -9.09 2.77 9.93
N LEU A 10 -7.79 2.55 10.03
CA LEU A 10 -7.07 1.57 9.22
C LEU A 10 -7.37 0.16 9.74
N VAL A 11 -7.86 -0.70 8.86
CA VAL A 11 -8.24 -2.09 9.16
C VAL A 11 -7.17 -3.07 8.67
N ALA A 12 -6.61 -2.84 7.48
CA ALA A 12 -5.55 -3.68 6.92
C ALA A 12 -4.62 -2.89 5.99
N ILE A 13 -3.39 -3.39 5.87
CA ILE A 13 -2.40 -2.95 4.87
C ILE A 13 -2.20 -4.10 3.90
N GLU A 14 -2.31 -3.81 2.62
CA GLU A 14 -2.12 -4.75 1.50
C GLU A 14 -0.89 -4.34 0.69
N GLY A 15 -0.41 -5.23 -0.17
CA GLY A 15 0.82 -4.97 -0.94
C GLY A 15 0.71 -3.79 -1.91
N ASP A 16 -0.49 -3.41 -2.33
CA ASP A 16 -0.79 -2.34 -3.29
C ASP A 16 -1.92 -1.40 -2.81
N GLY A 17 -2.30 -1.48 -1.55
CA GLY A 17 -3.46 -0.76 -1.06
C GLY A 17 -3.60 -0.77 0.45
N VAL A 18 -4.60 -0.04 0.92
CA VAL A 18 -5.00 -0.03 2.33
C VAL A 18 -6.51 -0.17 2.45
N VAL A 19 -6.95 -0.88 3.49
CA VAL A 19 -8.38 -1.02 3.81
C VAL A 19 -8.69 -0.14 5.01
N ILE A 20 -9.63 0.76 4.84
CA ILE A 20 -10.12 1.64 5.91
C ILE A 20 -11.57 1.32 6.24
N GLU A 21 -11.97 1.68 7.45
CA GLU A 21 -13.36 1.72 7.89
C GLU A 21 -13.75 3.16 8.18
N ARG A 22 -14.87 3.60 7.59
CA ARG A 22 -15.47 4.91 7.82
C ARG A 22 -16.96 4.74 8.08
N GLY A 23 -17.42 5.16 9.26
CA GLY A 23 -18.86 5.09 9.61
C GLY A 23 -19.45 3.68 9.58
N GLY A 24 -18.63 2.64 9.83
CA GLY A 24 -19.04 1.23 9.76
C GLY A 24 -18.98 0.62 8.36
N GLU A 25 -18.65 1.41 7.34
CA GLU A 25 -18.42 0.93 5.97
C GLU A 25 -16.93 0.72 5.72
N ARG A 26 -16.58 -0.41 5.08
CA ARG A 26 -15.20 -0.72 4.70
C ARG A 26 -14.97 -0.40 3.24
N SER A 27 -13.86 0.28 2.96
CA SER A 27 -13.43 0.59 1.60
C SER A 27 -11.94 0.33 1.41
N ARG A 28 -11.57 -0.09 0.20
CA ARG A 28 -10.18 -0.31 -0.21
C ARG A 28 -9.70 0.88 -1.03
N LEU A 29 -8.57 1.43 -0.64
CA LEU A 29 -7.88 2.50 -1.36
C LEU A 29 -6.62 1.94 -2.01
N ASP A 30 -6.51 2.10 -3.33
CA ASP A 30 -5.30 1.78 -4.07
C ASP A 30 -4.17 2.74 -3.70
N VAL A 31 -2.99 2.18 -3.44
CA VAL A 31 -1.75 2.93 -3.25
C VAL A 31 -0.87 2.67 -4.45
N SER A 32 -0.61 3.72 -5.22
CA SER A 32 0.26 3.64 -6.39
C SER A 32 1.63 3.09 -6.00
N LYS A 33 2.00 1.97 -6.61
CA LYS A 33 3.34 1.41 -6.48
C LYS A 33 4.35 2.24 -7.27
N LEU A 34 5.59 2.23 -6.80
CA LEU A 34 6.70 2.65 -7.63
C LEU A 34 6.77 1.72 -8.85
N PRO A 35 7.15 2.25 -10.03
CA PRO A 35 7.38 1.42 -11.20
C PRO A 35 8.50 0.41 -10.91
N GLU A 36 8.43 -0.73 -11.58
CA GLU A 36 9.49 -1.74 -11.51
C GLU A 36 10.85 -1.15 -11.91
N SER A 37 11.90 -1.60 -11.23
CA SER A 37 13.25 -1.15 -11.54
C SER A 37 13.68 -1.66 -12.92
N PRO A 38 14.48 -0.88 -13.68
CA PRO A 38 15.02 -1.37 -14.94
C PRO A 38 15.90 -2.60 -14.70
N ALA A 39 15.88 -3.55 -15.63
CA ALA A 39 16.76 -4.70 -15.59
C ALA A 39 18.23 -4.24 -15.63
N LEU A 40 19.02 -4.60 -14.62
CA LEU A 40 20.43 -4.26 -14.53
C LEU A 40 21.29 -5.40 -15.10
N PRO A 41 22.35 -5.09 -15.87
CA PRO A 41 23.28 -6.11 -16.35
C PRO A 41 24.05 -6.73 -15.19
N VAL A 42 24.32 -8.03 -15.28
CA VAL A 42 25.16 -8.73 -14.32
C VAL A 42 26.62 -8.37 -14.57
N LEU A 43 27.26 -7.69 -13.62
CA LEU A 43 28.69 -7.40 -13.68
C LEU A 43 29.47 -8.57 -13.07
N THR A 44 29.89 -9.54 -13.89
CA THR A 44 30.84 -10.57 -13.46
C THR A 44 32.27 -10.06 -13.59
N ARG A 45 33.04 -10.12 -12.50
CA ARG A 45 34.49 -9.92 -12.53
C ARG A 45 35.12 -11.22 -13.04
N GLN A 46 35.80 -11.16 -14.19
CA GLN A 46 36.66 -12.26 -14.65
C GLN A 46 37.97 -12.28 -13.86
#